data_AF-A0A949MDX3-F1
#
_entry.id   AF-A0A949MDX3-F1
#
_cell.length_a   1.000
_cell.length_b   1.000
_cell.length_c   1.000
_cell.angle_alpha   90.00
_cell.angle_beta   90.00
_cell.angle_gamma   90.00
#
_symmetry.space_group_name_H-M   'P 1'
#
loop_
_entity.id
_entity.type
_entity.pdbx_description
1 polymer ?
#
loop_
_entity_poly.entity_id
_entity_poly.type
_entity_poly.pdbx_seq_one_letter_code
_entity_poly.pdbx_strand_id
1 'polypeptide(L)'
;RESGHDTTHRFDDRTLDFAPVDLNSLLYKYETDFAGLIQADFGGHLPGMPGKAGAADYWRRRAQRRKQAMMKFMWDNRRGFFFDYDFVNQKRSAYVSATGLYPLWAGLLNTNEPAERADARRIVAFMRQNLEQRFGLAASAEQSVAAARAHDPRQWDYPYGWAPHQMLAWQGLKNYGFNAEAADLAYRWLYTIAKNAHDYDGVIPEKYNVVTGSHEVFVEYGNVGTRFKYITPEGFGWMNASFEVGPKYLTRRDLENLEMLKPPPAP
;
A
#
# COMPACT_ATOMS: atom_id res chain seq x y z
N ARG A 1 -12.32 -1.19 11.08
CA ARG A 1 -13.46 -0.68 10.29
C ARG A 1 -13.12 0.67 9.67
N GLU A 2 -13.06 1.79 10.41
CA GLU A 2 -12.73 3.10 9.79
C GLU A 2 -11.35 3.11 9.09
N SER A 3 -10.38 2.34 9.58
CA SER A 3 -9.07 2.16 8.95
C SER A 3 -9.10 1.42 7.59
N GLY A 4 -10.22 0.78 7.23
CA GLY A 4 -10.32 -0.13 6.08
C GLY A 4 -9.59 -1.47 6.25
N HIS A 5 -8.89 -1.69 7.36
CA HIS A 5 -8.13 -2.92 7.65
C HIS A 5 -8.83 -3.76 8.72
N ASP A 6 -10.12 -4.05 8.57
CA ASP A 6 -10.83 -5.00 9.42
C ASP A 6 -10.72 -6.44 8.89
N THR A 7 -10.05 -7.39 9.57
CA THR A 7 -9.18 -7.17 10.74
C THR A 7 -7.71 -7.53 10.50
N THR A 8 -6.85 -6.97 11.35
CA THR A 8 -5.37 -7.06 11.35
C THR A 8 -4.87 -7.02 12.78
N HIS A 9 -3.78 -7.73 13.07
CA HIS A 9 -3.08 -7.61 14.36
C HIS A 9 -2.31 -6.29 14.52
N ARG A 10 -2.19 -5.48 13.47
CA ARG A 10 -1.43 -4.22 13.46
C ARG A 10 -1.69 -3.29 14.65
N PHE A 11 -2.91 -3.35 15.19
CA PHE A 11 -3.36 -2.48 16.27
C PHE A 11 -3.66 -3.21 17.59
N ASP A 12 -3.56 -4.54 17.66
CA ASP A 12 -3.87 -5.34 18.86
C ASP A 12 -5.18 -4.93 19.56
N ASP A 13 -6.26 -4.69 18.79
CA ASP A 13 -7.55 -4.16 19.27
C ASP A 13 -7.51 -2.78 19.97
N ARG A 14 -6.41 -2.04 19.81
CA ARG A 14 -6.19 -0.69 20.34
C ARG A 14 -6.04 0.36 19.24
N THR A 15 -6.75 0.21 18.12
CA THR A 15 -6.62 1.09 16.93
C THR A 15 -6.70 2.58 17.26
N LEU A 16 -7.51 2.96 18.25
CA LEU A 16 -7.67 4.36 18.67
C LEU A 16 -6.44 4.94 19.38
N ASP A 17 -5.51 4.12 19.85
CA ASP A 17 -4.30 4.53 20.57
C ASP A 17 -3.13 4.86 19.62
N PHE A 18 -3.32 4.65 18.32
CA PHE A 18 -2.29 4.83 17.30
C PHE A 18 -2.56 6.04 16.40
N ALA A 19 -1.49 6.74 16.05
CA ALA A 19 -1.43 7.59 14.88
C ALA A 19 -0.86 6.74 13.72
N PRO A 20 -1.70 6.28 12.78
CA PRO A 20 -1.24 5.32 11.80
C PRO A 20 -0.61 6.02 10.60
N VAL A 21 0.39 5.37 10.00
CA VAL A 21 1.17 5.92 8.89
C VAL A 21 0.30 6.16 7.65
N ASP A 22 -0.62 5.24 7.35
CA ASP A 22 -1.56 5.36 6.23
C ASP A 22 -2.36 6.66 6.26
N LEU A 23 -3.11 6.91 7.34
CA LEU A 23 -3.95 8.09 7.48
C LEU A 23 -3.12 9.37 7.38
N ASN A 24 -1.93 9.39 8.00
CA ASN A 24 -1.07 10.56 7.95
C ASN A 24 -0.46 10.79 6.55
N SER A 25 -0.18 9.73 5.79
CA SER A 25 0.19 9.84 4.37
C SER A 25 -0.97 10.37 3.52
N LEU A 26 -2.19 9.89 3.73
CA LEU A 26 -3.37 10.36 3.00
C LEU A 26 -3.69 11.83 3.32
N LEU A 27 -3.59 12.23 4.59
CA LEU A 27 -3.76 13.62 4.99
C LEU A 27 -2.65 14.52 4.47
N TYR A 28 -1.41 14.04 4.39
CA TYR A 28 -0.33 14.78 3.73
C TYR A 28 -0.68 15.02 2.26
N LYS A 29 -1.17 13.99 1.56
CA LYS A 29 -1.56 14.09 0.16
C LYS A 29 -2.70 15.10 -0.04
N TYR A 30 -3.71 15.10 0.82
CA TYR A 30 -4.77 16.11 0.83
C TYR A 30 -4.20 17.53 0.96
N GLU A 31 -3.29 17.74 1.92
CA GLU A 31 -2.68 19.05 2.15
C GLU A 31 -1.83 19.52 0.96
N THR A 32 -1.09 18.62 0.30
CA THR A 32 -0.33 18.96 -0.91
C THR A 32 -1.22 19.20 -2.12
N ASP A 33 -2.30 18.44 -2.26
CA ASP A 33 -3.23 18.57 -3.40
C ASP A 33 -4.02 19.87 -3.31
N PHE A 34 -4.52 20.24 -2.11
CA PHE A 34 -5.16 21.53 -1.91
C PHE A 34 -4.20 22.68 -2.19
N ALA A 35 -2.95 22.61 -1.72
CA ALA A 35 -1.95 23.61 -2.03
C ALA A 35 -1.70 23.74 -3.55
N GLY A 36 -1.60 22.60 -4.24
CA GLY A 36 -1.36 22.54 -5.69
C GLY A 36 -2.53 23.11 -6.50
N LEU A 37 -3.75 22.62 -6.24
CA LEU A 37 -4.98 23.06 -6.93
C LEU A 37 -5.25 24.54 -6.71
N ILE A 38 -5.16 25.03 -5.46
CA ILE A 38 -5.37 26.46 -5.15
C ILE A 38 -4.34 27.33 -5.88
N GLN A 39 -3.08 26.86 -5.96
CA GLN A 39 -2.04 27.59 -6.67
C GLN A 39 -2.27 27.62 -8.18
N ALA A 40 -2.56 26.46 -8.77
CA ALA A 40 -2.64 26.28 -10.22
C ALA A 40 -3.91 26.92 -10.81
N ASP A 41 -5.06 26.71 -10.15
CA ASP A 41 -6.36 27.05 -10.73
C ASP A 41 -6.87 28.42 -10.22
N PHE A 42 -6.35 28.90 -9.09
CA PHE A 42 -6.85 30.11 -8.41
C PHE A 42 -5.75 31.11 -8.05
N GLY A 43 -4.55 30.98 -8.61
CA GLY A 43 -3.46 31.94 -8.40
C GLY A 43 -2.97 32.03 -6.95
N GLY A 44 -3.24 31.01 -6.13
CA GLY A 44 -2.81 30.94 -4.72
C GLY A 44 -3.90 31.31 -3.70
N HIS A 45 -5.08 31.76 -4.13
CA HIS A 45 -6.19 32.10 -3.24
C HIS A 45 -7.54 31.64 -3.79
N LEU A 46 -8.20 30.71 -3.09
CA LEU A 46 -9.50 30.16 -3.46
C LEU A 46 -10.63 31.18 -3.21
N PRO A 47 -11.36 31.62 -4.25
CA PRO A 47 -12.45 32.58 -4.10
C PRO A 47 -13.57 32.06 -3.19
N GLY A 48 -14.14 32.94 -2.36
CA GLY A 48 -15.29 32.63 -1.52
C GLY A 48 -14.98 31.77 -0.28
N MET A 49 -13.73 31.34 -0.07
CA MET A 49 -13.33 30.61 1.13
C MET A 49 -12.81 31.59 2.21
N PRO A 50 -13.55 31.79 3.32
CA PRO A 50 -13.12 32.70 4.36
C PRO A 50 -11.90 32.16 5.13
N GLY A 51 -11.06 33.09 5.59
CA GLY A 51 -9.92 32.78 6.46
C GLY A 51 -8.71 32.16 5.76
N LYS A 52 -7.79 31.60 6.54
CA LYS A 52 -6.48 31.15 6.04
C LYS A 52 -6.57 29.90 5.16
N ALA A 53 -7.65 29.13 5.24
CA ALA A 53 -7.83 27.89 4.49
C ALA A 53 -7.96 28.10 2.97
N GLY A 54 -8.35 29.30 2.52
CA GLY A 54 -8.39 29.63 1.10
C GLY A 54 -7.00 29.84 0.46
N ALA A 55 -5.92 29.96 1.25
CA ALA A 55 -4.59 30.25 0.73
C ALA A 55 -3.77 28.97 0.49
N ALA A 56 -3.11 28.83 -0.66
CA ALA A 56 -2.24 27.69 -0.95
C ALA A 56 -1.11 27.53 0.09
N ASP A 57 -0.51 28.65 0.51
CA ASP A 57 0.57 28.66 1.52
C ASP A 57 0.15 28.14 2.90
N TYR A 58 -1.13 28.28 3.25
CA TYR A 58 -1.64 27.69 4.48
C TYR A 58 -1.52 26.17 4.43
N TRP A 59 -1.93 25.56 3.32
CA TRP A 59 -1.85 24.11 3.10
C TRP A 59 -0.40 23.62 2.97
N ARG A 60 0.48 24.35 2.28
CA ARG A 60 1.92 24.03 2.23
C ARG A 60 2.54 23.96 3.63
N ARG A 61 2.24 24.93 4.50
CA ARG A 61 2.73 24.92 5.89
C ARG A 61 2.15 23.76 6.71
N ARG A 62 0.91 23.34 6.45
CA ARG A 62 0.32 22.16 7.10
C ARG A 62 1.02 20.88 6.66
N ALA A 63 1.18 20.67 5.36
CA ALA A 63 1.89 19.53 4.79
C ALA A 63 3.31 19.42 5.37
N GLN A 64 4.05 20.55 5.44
CA GLN A 64 5.40 20.57 5.99
C GLN A 64 5.43 20.18 7.48
N ARG A 65 4.50 20.68 8.29
CA ARG A 65 4.38 20.28 9.71
C ARG A 65 4.07 18.79 9.85
N ARG A 66 3.19 18.26 8.98
CA ARG A 66 2.86 16.84 8.98
C ARG A 66 4.07 15.98 8.60
N LYS A 67 4.79 16.34 7.54
CA LYS A 67 6.05 15.69 7.16
C LYS A 67 7.02 15.64 8.34
N GLN A 68 7.25 16.76 9.01
CA GLN A 68 8.11 16.82 10.18
C GLN A 68 7.64 15.90 11.31
N ALA A 69 6.33 15.86 11.59
CA ALA A 69 5.76 14.96 12.59
C ALA A 69 5.93 13.48 12.21
N MET A 70 5.65 13.11 10.96
CA MET A 70 5.82 11.74 10.45
C MET A 70 7.30 11.31 10.51
N MET A 71 8.22 12.18 10.09
CA MET A 71 9.66 11.90 10.19
C MET A 71 10.16 11.79 11.64
N LYS A 72 9.50 12.44 12.59
CA LYS A 72 9.84 12.35 14.02
C LYS A 72 9.28 11.08 14.67
N PHE A 73 8.01 10.79 14.43
CA PHE A 73 7.25 9.81 15.20
C PHE A 73 7.08 8.47 14.49
N MET A 74 7.15 8.42 13.16
CA MET A 74 6.84 7.21 12.38
C MET A 74 8.06 6.65 11.65
N TRP A 75 9.01 7.50 11.25
CA TRP A 75 10.25 7.06 10.61
C TRP A 75 11.18 6.34 11.59
N ASP A 76 11.63 5.15 11.21
CA ASP A 76 12.67 4.42 11.92
C ASP A 76 14.00 4.50 11.19
N ASN A 77 14.90 5.35 11.68
CA ASN A 77 16.21 5.53 11.06
C ASN A 77 17.15 4.31 11.20
N ARG A 78 16.85 3.29 12.01
CA ARG A 78 17.66 2.05 12.01
C ARG A 78 17.13 1.11 10.95
N ARG A 79 15.82 0.87 10.95
CA ARG A 79 15.15 -0.06 10.02
C ARG A 79 15.03 0.50 8.61
N GLY A 80 14.97 1.82 8.45
CA GLY A 80 14.80 2.49 7.15
C GLY A 80 13.37 2.40 6.60
N PHE A 81 12.37 2.42 7.49
CA PHE A 81 10.97 2.25 7.13
C PHE A 81 10.04 3.04 8.07
N PHE A 82 8.79 3.21 7.66
CA PHE A 82 7.77 3.88 8.47
C PHE A 82 6.89 2.90 9.25
N PHE A 83 6.56 3.28 10.47
CA PHE A 83 5.75 2.51 11.42
C PHE A 83 4.69 3.41 12.05
N ASP A 84 3.60 2.82 12.52
CA ASP A 84 2.62 3.56 13.31
C ASP A 84 3.22 4.04 14.63
N TYR A 85 2.64 5.11 15.17
CA TYR A 85 3.04 5.64 16.47
C TYR A 85 1.93 5.40 17.50
N ASP A 86 2.22 4.60 18.52
CA ASP A 86 1.37 4.42 19.70
C ASP A 86 1.56 5.65 20.59
N PHE A 87 0.60 6.58 20.53
CA PHE A 87 0.72 7.86 21.23
C PHE A 87 0.35 7.76 22.71
N VAL A 88 -0.39 6.72 23.10
CA VAL A 88 -0.71 6.43 24.51
C VAL A 88 0.54 5.94 25.24
N ASN A 89 1.30 5.04 24.63
CA ASN A 89 2.55 4.48 25.20
C ASN A 89 3.81 5.20 24.70
N GLN A 90 3.63 6.25 23.90
CA GLN A 90 4.67 7.12 23.36
C GLN A 90 5.79 6.39 22.60
N LYS A 91 5.47 5.29 21.92
CA LYS A 91 6.45 4.44 21.23
C LYS A 91 6.06 4.16 19.78
N ARG A 92 7.07 3.95 18.93
CA ARG A 92 6.84 3.41 17.58
C ARG A 92 6.43 1.94 17.65
N SER A 93 5.49 1.55 16.80
CA SER A 93 5.13 0.15 16.60
C SER A 93 6.31 -0.65 16.03
N ALA A 94 6.34 -1.93 16.37
CA ALA A 94 7.22 -2.91 15.72
C ALA A 94 6.56 -3.55 14.49
N TYR A 95 5.25 -3.38 14.31
CA TYR A 95 4.45 -4.04 13.27
C TYR A 95 4.83 -3.53 11.87
N VAL A 96 5.30 -4.44 11.00
CA VAL A 96 5.67 -4.12 9.63
C VAL A 96 4.45 -4.29 8.73
N SER A 97 3.90 -3.19 8.22
CA SER A 97 2.76 -3.18 7.29
C SER A 97 3.15 -2.59 5.93
N ALA A 98 2.50 -3.07 4.87
CA ALA A 98 2.60 -2.49 3.52
C ALA A 98 2.24 -1.00 3.47
N THR A 99 1.42 -0.50 4.40
CA THR A 99 1.07 0.92 4.49
C THR A 99 2.25 1.83 4.83
N GLY A 100 3.38 1.28 5.31
CA GLY A 100 4.64 2.02 5.45
C GLY A 100 5.22 2.50 4.11
N LEU A 101 4.68 2.05 2.97
CA LEU A 101 4.98 2.56 1.62
C LEU A 101 4.13 3.78 1.22
N TYR A 102 3.04 4.08 1.92
CA TYR A 102 2.16 5.19 1.58
C TYR A 102 2.86 6.56 1.61
N PRO A 103 3.90 6.81 2.44
CA PRO A 103 4.72 8.03 2.31
C PRO A 103 5.34 8.22 0.92
N LEU A 104 5.70 7.15 0.22
CA LEU A 104 6.19 7.23 -1.17
C LEU A 104 5.04 7.58 -2.13
N TRP A 105 3.88 6.95 -1.96
CA TRP A 105 2.70 7.31 -2.77
C TRP A 105 2.29 8.77 -2.59
N ALA A 106 2.32 9.25 -1.35
CA ALA A 106 1.94 10.60 -0.99
C ALA A 106 2.97 11.67 -1.40
N GLY A 107 4.16 11.28 -1.88
CA GLY A 107 5.23 12.22 -2.25
C GLY A 107 5.84 12.93 -1.04
N LEU A 108 5.93 12.26 0.11
CA LEU A 108 6.42 12.84 1.37
C LEU A 108 7.89 13.27 1.28
N LEU A 109 8.71 12.44 0.64
CA LEU A 109 10.14 12.65 0.49
C LEU A 109 10.47 13.56 -0.73
N ASN A 110 11.40 14.49 -0.58
CA ASN A 110 11.84 15.42 -1.61
C ASN A 110 12.96 14.79 -2.45
N THR A 111 12.67 14.51 -3.73
CA THR A 111 13.63 13.89 -4.66
C THR A 111 14.82 14.80 -4.99
N ASN A 112 14.75 16.11 -4.74
CA ASN A 112 15.89 17.01 -4.92
C ASN A 112 16.92 16.88 -3.80
N GLU A 113 16.54 16.36 -2.62
CA GLU A 113 17.44 16.20 -1.47
C GLU A 113 18.15 14.83 -1.48
N PRO A 114 19.50 14.77 -1.50
CA PRO A 114 20.24 13.51 -1.53
C PRO A 114 19.93 12.57 -0.36
N ALA A 115 19.73 13.11 0.83
CA ALA A 115 19.40 12.35 2.03
C ALA A 115 18.03 11.67 1.90
N GLU A 116 17.02 12.40 1.42
CA GLU A 116 15.68 11.85 1.27
C GLU A 116 15.58 10.85 0.10
N ARG A 117 16.40 11.01 -0.96
CA ARG A 117 16.59 9.96 -1.97
C ARG A 117 17.20 8.69 -1.38
N ALA A 118 18.12 8.82 -0.41
CA ALA A 118 18.68 7.66 0.27
C ALA A 118 17.64 6.98 1.17
N ASP A 119 16.81 7.75 1.88
CA ASP A 119 15.71 7.21 2.67
C ASP A 119 14.69 6.46 1.79
N ALA A 120 14.35 6.99 0.61
CA ALA A 120 13.50 6.29 -0.35
C ALA A 120 14.09 4.93 -0.77
N ARG A 121 15.39 4.86 -1.06
CA ARG A 121 16.08 3.58 -1.36
C ARG A 121 16.03 2.60 -0.19
N ARG A 122 16.14 3.10 1.04
CA ARG A 122 16.05 2.26 2.24
C ARG A 122 14.66 1.68 2.44
N ILE A 123 13.61 2.46 2.16
CA ILE A 123 12.23 2.00 2.19
C ILE A 123 12.03 0.87 1.20
N VAL A 124 12.54 1.03 -0.03
CA VAL A 124 12.47 -0.02 -1.07
C VAL A 124 13.22 -1.27 -0.61
N ALA A 125 14.46 -1.15 -0.15
CA ALA A 125 15.23 -2.30 0.33
C ALA A 125 14.52 -3.04 1.48
N PHE A 126 13.95 -2.30 2.43
CA PHE A 126 13.19 -2.87 3.54
C PHE A 126 11.93 -3.60 3.06
N MET A 127 11.19 -3.02 2.12
CA MET A 127 10.01 -3.63 1.49
C MET A 127 10.36 -4.94 0.79
N ARG A 128 11.41 -4.96 -0.02
CA ARG A 128 11.85 -6.18 -0.73
C ARG A 128 12.22 -7.31 0.22
N GLN A 129 12.82 -6.98 1.36
CA GLN A 129 13.24 -7.95 2.36
C GLN A 129 12.10 -8.51 3.21
N ASN A 130 11.03 -7.74 3.44
CA ASN A 130 10.03 -8.07 4.48
C ASN A 130 8.61 -8.24 3.94
N LEU A 131 8.29 -7.72 2.76
CA LEU A 131 6.92 -7.61 2.26
C LEU A 131 6.76 -8.12 0.83
N GLU A 132 7.79 -8.02 -0.03
CA GLU A 132 7.77 -8.62 -1.38
C GLU A 132 7.68 -10.14 -1.25
N GLN A 133 6.67 -10.72 -1.89
CA GLN A 133 6.46 -12.16 -2.01
C GLN A 133 6.42 -12.54 -3.47
N ARG A 134 6.52 -13.84 -3.75
CA ARG A 134 6.57 -14.38 -5.11
C ARG A 134 5.43 -13.88 -6.00
N PHE A 135 4.23 -13.72 -5.42
CA PHE A 135 2.97 -13.45 -6.13
C PHE A 135 2.39 -12.05 -5.81
N GLY A 136 3.20 -11.16 -5.22
CA GLY A 136 2.80 -9.77 -4.95
C GLY A 136 3.34 -9.26 -3.62
N LEU A 137 2.77 -8.15 -3.14
CA LEU A 137 3.12 -7.55 -1.86
C LEU A 137 2.19 -8.06 -0.74
N ALA A 138 2.75 -8.59 0.35
CA ALA A 138 1.99 -8.97 1.53
C ALA A 138 1.55 -7.74 2.34
N ALA A 139 0.38 -7.82 2.98
CA ALA A 139 -0.19 -6.73 3.78
C ALA A 139 0.64 -6.40 5.04
N SER A 140 1.32 -7.42 5.58
CA SER A 140 2.29 -7.30 6.66
C SER A 140 3.43 -8.31 6.49
N ALA A 141 4.51 -8.14 7.25
CA ALA A 141 5.60 -9.10 7.26
C ALA A 141 5.26 -10.31 8.15
N GLU A 142 5.75 -11.49 7.78
CA GLU A 142 5.53 -12.75 8.52
C GLU A 142 5.89 -12.61 10.01
N GLN A 143 7.02 -11.98 10.33
CA GLN A 143 7.45 -11.78 11.72
C GLN A 143 6.48 -10.92 12.54
N SER A 144 5.66 -10.08 11.90
CA SER A 144 4.71 -9.21 12.60
C SER A 144 3.49 -9.97 13.11
N VAL A 145 3.24 -11.16 12.54
CA VAL A 145 2.17 -12.07 12.98
C VAL A 145 2.69 -13.37 13.57
N ALA A 146 4.01 -13.55 13.68
CA ALA A 146 4.58 -14.77 14.27
C ALA A 146 4.14 -15.00 15.73
N ALA A 147 3.87 -13.93 16.47
CA ALA A 147 3.34 -14.00 17.84
C ALA A 147 1.80 -14.15 17.88
N ALA A 148 1.10 -13.91 16.77
CA ALA A 148 -0.32 -14.20 16.66
C ALA A 148 -0.53 -15.72 16.73
N ARG A 149 -1.57 -16.16 17.43
CA ARG A 149 -1.86 -17.58 17.58
C ARG A 149 -2.14 -18.15 16.18
N ALA A 150 -1.62 -19.34 15.88
CA ALA A 150 -1.89 -20.08 14.64
C ALA A 150 -3.41 -20.31 14.34
N HIS A 151 -4.28 -19.99 15.31
CA HIS A 151 -5.73 -20.14 15.24
C HIS A 151 -6.50 -18.81 15.17
N ASP A 152 -5.83 -17.66 15.12
CA ASP A 152 -6.47 -16.35 14.92
C ASP A 152 -5.90 -15.66 13.67
N PRO A 153 -6.02 -16.26 12.47
CA PRO A 153 -5.61 -15.58 11.26
C PRO A 153 -6.51 -14.38 10.98
N ARG A 154 -5.92 -13.31 10.45
CA ARG A 154 -6.59 -12.03 10.16
C ARG A 154 -6.39 -11.69 8.69
N GLN A 155 -7.44 -11.19 8.04
CA GLN A 155 -7.42 -11.08 6.57
C GLN A 155 -6.51 -9.97 6.03
N TRP A 156 -6.19 -8.95 6.83
CA TRP A 156 -5.28 -7.85 6.47
C TRP A 156 -3.83 -8.07 6.95
N ASP A 157 -3.45 -9.31 7.20
CA ASP A 157 -2.10 -9.70 7.61
C ASP A 157 -1.44 -10.66 6.61
N TYR A 158 -0.14 -10.88 6.77
CA TYR A 158 0.57 -11.98 6.12
C TYR A 158 -0.21 -13.30 6.28
N PRO A 159 -0.37 -14.11 5.21
CA PRO A 159 0.30 -14.04 3.91
C PRO A 159 -0.52 -13.32 2.81
N TYR A 160 -1.53 -12.55 3.17
CA TYR A 160 -2.49 -12.00 2.20
C TYR A 160 -1.99 -10.71 1.55
N GLY A 161 -2.26 -10.58 0.25
CA GLY A 161 -2.06 -9.36 -0.51
C GLY A 161 -3.39 -8.79 -1.00
N TRP A 162 -3.48 -7.48 -0.97
CA TRP A 162 -4.68 -6.73 -1.33
C TRP A 162 -4.38 -5.72 -2.44
N ALA A 163 -5.27 -5.64 -3.43
CA ALA A 163 -5.19 -4.71 -4.55
C ALA A 163 -4.82 -3.26 -4.18
N PRO A 164 -5.42 -2.60 -3.16
CA PRO A 164 -5.06 -1.24 -2.79
C PRO A 164 -3.59 -1.10 -2.35
N HIS A 165 -3.04 -2.07 -1.62
CA HIS A 165 -1.62 -2.04 -1.24
C HIS A 165 -0.72 -2.12 -2.46
N GLN A 166 -1.07 -2.95 -3.45
CA GLN A 166 -0.28 -3.08 -4.67
C GLN A 166 -0.28 -1.77 -5.46
N MET A 167 -1.47 -1.24 -5.78
CA MET A 167 -1.60 -0.04 -6.62
C MET A 167 -0.90 1.18 -6.02
N LEU A 168 -1.04 1.39 -4.71
CA LEU A 168 -0.40 2.50 -4.01
C LEU A 168 1.13 2.30 -3.94
N ALA A 169 1.60 1.07 -3.74
CA ALA A 169 3.03 0.76 -3.79
C ALA A 169 3.63 1.01 -5.18
N TRP A 170 3.01 0.54 -6.27
CA TRP A 170 3.54 0.74 -7.62
C TRP A 170 3.69 2.22 -7.97
N GLN A 171 2.65 3.01 -7.69
CA GLN A 171 2.70 4.44 -7.95
C GLN A 171 3.70 5.15 -7.01
N GLY A 172 3.77 4.74 -5.73
CA GLY A 172 4.77 5.25 -4.80
C GLY A 172 6.20 4.98 -5.24
N LEU A 173 6.51 3.77 -5.70
CA LEU A 173 7.81 3.43 -6.27
C LEU A 173 8.13 4.28 -7.51
N LYS A 174 7.16 4.41 -8.42
CA LYS A 174 7.29 5.24 -9.63
C LYS A 174 7.55 6.71 -9.32
N ASN A 175 6.90 7.27 -8.30
CA ASN A 175 7.11 8.67 -7.87
C ASN A 175 8.58 8.98 -7.51
N TYR A 176 9.35 7.96 -7.13
CA TYR A 176 10.76 8.09 -6.74
C TYR A 176 11.73 7.46 -7.75
N GLY A 177 11.25 7.08 -8.94
CA GLY A 177 12.08 6.54 -10.02
C GLY A 177 12.39 5.04 -9.93
N PHE A 178 11.77 4.32 -8.99
CA PHE A 178 11.90 2.86 -8.84
C PHE A 178 10.99 2.10 -9.82
N ASN A 179 11.17 2.39 -11.11
CA ASN A 179 10.31 1.86 -12.18
C ASN A 179 10.43 0.34 -12.33
N ALA A 180 11.62 -0.21 -12.13
CA ALA A 180 11.86 -1.65 -12.24
C ALA A 180 11.17 -2.41 -11.10
N GLU A 181 11.26 -1.90 -9.88
CA GLU A 181 10.60 -2.47 -8.71
C GLU A 181 9.07 -2.35 -8.80
N ALA A 182 8.56 -1.22 -9.33
CA ALA A 182 7.14 -1.07 -9.60
C ALA A 182 6.64 -2.07 -10.66
N ALA A 183 7.40 -2.26 -11.74
CA ALA A 183 7.08 -3.20 -12.80
C ALA A 183 7.11 -4.66 -12.31
N ASP A 184 8.11 -5.03 -11.51
CA ASP A 184 8.23 -6.38 -10.94
C ASP A 184 7.04 -6.72 -10.02
N LEU A 185 6.71 -5.84 -9.07
CA LEU A 185 5.54 -6.04 -8.20
C LEU A 185 4.22 -6.07 -8.98
N ALA A 186 4.06 -5.21 -9.99
CA ALA A 186 2.89 -5.24 -10.86
C ALA A 186 2.79 -6.56 -11.62
N TYR A 187 3.90 -7.03 -12.20
CA TYR A 187 3.94 -8.28 -12.93
C TYR A 187 3.56 -9.48 -12.05
N ARG A 188 4.14 -9.57 -10.83
CA ARG A 188 3.82 -10.64 -9.86
C ARG A 188 2.33 -10.68 -9.52
N TRP A 189 1.72 -9.52 -9.27
CA TRP A 189 0.30 -9.44 -8.94
C TRP A 189 -0.60 -9.78 -10.14
N LEU A 190 -0.29 -9.24 -11.32
CA LEU A 190 -1.05 -9.47 -12.54
C LEU A 190 -0.98 -10.93 -12.97
N TYR A 191 0.20 -11.55 -12.87
CA TYR A 191 0.38 -12.99 -13.06
C TYR A 191 -0.53 -13.79 -12.13
N THR A 192 -0.60 -13.40 -10.86
CA THR A 192 -1.43 -14.10 -9.86
C THR A 192 -2.90 -14.03 -10.23
N ILE A 193 -3.40 -12.85 -10.64
CA ILE A 193 -4.77 -12.69 -11.12
C ILE A 193 -5.01 -13.54 -12.38
N ALA A 194 -4.16 -13.38 -13.40
CA ALA A 194 -4.32 -14.06 -14.69
C ALA A 194 -4.25 -15.58 -14.56
N LYS A 195 -3.34 -16.10 -13.72
CA LYS A 195 -3.19 -17.53 -13.46
C LYS A 195 -4.43 -18.10 -12.76
N ASN A 196 -4.95 -17.42 -11.75
CA ASN A 196 -6.15 -17.89 -11.06
C ASN A 196 -7.39 -17.79 -11.97
N ALA A 197 -7.53 -16.72 -12.75
CA ALA A 197 -8.60 -16.61 -13.72
C ALA A 197 -8.52 -17.72 -14.80
N HIS A 198 -7.31 -18.07 -15.26
CA HIS A 198 -7.11 -19.16 -16.20
C HIS A 198 -7.42 -20.54 -15.60
N ASP A 199 -6.93 -20.82 -14.39
CA ASP A 199 -7.04 -22.15 -13.79
C ASP A 199 -8.42 -22.45 -13.19
N TYR A 200 -9.18 -21.41 -12.83
CA TYR A 200 -10.43 -21.53 -12.08
C TYR A 200 -11.58 -20.80 -12.79
N ASP A 201 -11.75 -21.04 -14.10
CA ASP A 201 -12.93 -20.61 -14.87
C ASP A 201 -13.27 -19.11 -14.76
N GLY A 202 -12.25 -18.25 -14.74
CA GLY A 202 -12.41 -16.79 -14.69
C GLY A 202 -12.65 -16.23 -13.28
N VAL A 203 -12.45 -17.00 -12.22
CA VAL A 203 -12.65 -16.53 -10.84
C VAL A 203 -11.65 -15.44 -10.46
N ILE A 204 -12.19 -14.30 -10.02
CA ILE A 204 -11.44 -13.16 -9.48
C ILE A 204 -11.91 -12.88 -8.04
N PRO A 205 -11.19 -13.37 -7.01
CA PRO A 205 -11.52 -13.14 -5.60
C PRO A 205 -11.19 -11.71 -5.14
N GLU A 206 -11.61 -11.40 -3.92
CA GLU A 206 -11.31 -10.12 -3.25
C GLU A 206 -9.82 -9.93 -2.89
N LYS A 207 -9.11 -11.02 -2.54
CA LYS A 207 -7.70 -11.04 -2.11
C LYS A 207 -7.03 -12.38 -2.42
N TYR A 208 -5.70 -12.39 -2.40
CA TYR A 208 -4.87 -13.57 -2.66
C TYR A 208 -3.89 -13.85 -1.52
N ASN A 209 -3.53 -15.12 -1.34
CA ASN A 209 -2.30 -15.48 -0.64
C ASN A 209 -1.12 -15.22 -1.57
N VAL A 210 -0.30 -14.21 -1.30
CA VAL A 210 0.80 -13.80 -2.18
C VAL A 210 2.08 -14.62 -2.02
N VAL A 211 2.08 -15.57 -1.08
CA VAL A 211 3.18 -16.53 -0.89
C VAL A 211 2.96 -17.77 -1.77
N THR A 212 1.73 -18.27 -1.81
CA THR A 212 1.37 -19.48 -2.58
C THR A 212 0.73 -19.16 -3.93
N GLY A 213 0.23 -17.94 -4.13
CA GLY A 213 -0.48 -17.53 -5.35
C GLY A 213 -1.91 -18.04 -5.41
N SER A 214 -2.46 -18.51 -4.28
CA SER A 214 -3.79 -19.13 -4.22
C SER A 214 -4.90 -18.14 -3.87
N HIS A 215 -6.08 -18.35 -4.46
CA HIS A 215 -7.34 -17.70 -4.09
C HIS A 215 -8.07 -18.40 -2.93
N GLU A 216 -7.61 -19.58 -2.49
CA GLU A 216 -8.16 -20.29 -1.34
C GLU A 216 -7.78 -19.57 -0.04
N VAL A 217 -8.66 -18.65 0.38
CA VAL A 217 -8.48 -17.87 1.61
C VAL A 217 -9.61 -18.23 2.58
N PHE A 218 -9.29 -18.98 3.63
CA PHE A 218 -10.23 -19.47 4.65
C PHE A 218 -10.16 -18.68 5.98
N VAL A 219 -10.06 -17.35 5.90
CA VAL A 219 -9.88 -16.49 7.09
C VAL A 219 -11.08 -15.57 7.29
N GLU A 220 -11.55 -15.46 8.54
CA GLU A 220 -12.79 -14.77 8.93
C GLU A 220 -14.01 -15.30 8.15
N TYR A 221 -14.56 -14.53 7.22
CA TYR A 221 -15.64 -14.95 6.32
C TYR A 221 -15.14 -15.68 5.06
N GLY A 222 -13.83 -15.91 4.95
CA GLY A 222 -13.16 -16.38 3.75
C GLY A 222 -13.25 -15.38 2.60
N ASN A 223 -12.75 -15.75 1.43
CA ASN A 223 -13.17 -15.10 0.20
C ASN A 223 -14.66 -15.43 0.00
N VAL A 224 -15.53 -14.43 0.16
CA VAL A 224 -16.95 -14.55 -0.17
C VAL A 224 -17.02 -15.02 -1.64
N GLY A 225 -17.56 -16.22 -1.88
CA GLY A 225 -17.62 -16.84 -3.22
C GLY A 225 -16.77 -18.11 -3.43
N THR A 226 -15.96 -18.56 -2.45
CA THR A 226 -15.13 -19.78 -2.63
C THR A 226 -15.72 -21.08 -2.04
N ARG A 227 -16.71 -20.99 -1.14
CA ARG A 227 -17.50 -22.14 -0.64
C ARG A 227 -18.96 -22.16 -1.11
N PHE A 228 -19.40 -21.13 -1.82
CA PHE A 228 -20.71 -21.07 -2.42
C PHE A 228 -20.53 -20.97 -3.94
N LYS A 229 -21.42 -21.64 -4.69
CA LYS A 229 -21.62 -21.52 -6.15
C LYS A 229 -22.00 -20.09 -6.57
N TYR A 230 -21.23 -19.08 -6.19
CA TYR A 230 -21.39 -17.70 -6.59
C TYR A 230 -20.01 -17.16 -6.93
N ILE A 231 -19.51 -17.61 -8.08
CA ILE A 231 -18.61 -16.79 -8.89
C ILE A 231 -19.43 -15.55 -9.23
N THR A 232 -19.14 -14.41 -8.62
CA THR A 232 -19.79 -13.15 -9.00
C THR A 232 -19.29 -12.79 -10.40
N PRO A 233 -20.18 -12.70 -11.41
CA PRO A 233 -19.79 -12.32 -12.77
C PRO A 233 -19.00 -11.00 -12.83
N GLU A 234 -19.16 -10.16 -11.80
CA GLU A 234 -18.62 -8.81 -11.71
C GLU A 234 -17.18 -8.74 -11.18
N GLY A 235 -16.63 -9.85 -10.65
CA GLY A 235 -15.35 -9.84 -9.93
C GLY A 235 -15.41 -8.99 -8.66
N PHE A 236 -14.34 -8.25 -8.35
CA PHE A 236 -14.29 -7.35 -7.19
C PHE A 236 -13.68 -5.99 -7.59
N GLY A 237 -14.33 -4.88 -7.22
CA GLY A 237 -14.04 -3.55 -7.79
C GLY A 237 -12.56 -3.14 -7.80
N TRP A 238 -11.86 -3.19 -6.66
CA TRP A 238 -10.43 -2.86 -6.62
C TRP A 238 -9.53 -3.88 -7.32
N MET A 239 -10.00 -5.12 -7.48
CA MET A 239 -9.22 -6.20 -8.08
C MET A 239 -9.20 -5.98 -9.58
N ASN A 240 -10.39 -5.73 -10.14
CA ASN A 240 -10.59 -5.31 -11.52
C ASN A 240 -9.75 -4.05 -11.81
N ALA A 241 -9.84 -3.03 -10.95
CA ALA A 241 -9.05 -1.81 -11.10
C ALA A 241 -7.54 -2.08 -11.07
N SER A 242 -7.06 -2.97 -10.20
CA SER A 242 -5.63 -3.31 -10.13
C SER A 242 -5.13 -4.02 -11.38
N PHE A 243 -5.97 -4.85 -12.00
CA PHE A 243 -5.67 -5.51 -13.27
C PHE A 243 -5.66 -4.52 -14.44
N GLU A 244 -6.57 -3.54 -14.46
CA GLU A 244 -6.63 -2.47 -15.48
C GLU A 244 -5.49 -1.45 -15.36
N VAL A 245 -5.05 -1.15 -14.14
CA VAL A 245 -3.99 -0.16 -13.88
C VAL A 245 -2.60 -0.75 -14.02
N GLY A 246 -2.41 -2.03 -13.67
CA GLY A 246 -1.12 -2.72 -13.69
C GLY A 246 -0.34 -2.64 -15.01
N PRO A 247 -0.96 -2.80 -16.20
CA PRO A 247 -0.28 -2.74 -17.48
C PRO A 247 0.48 -1.43 -17.73
N LYS A 248 0.09 -0.33 -17.07
CA LYS A 248 0.77 0.98 -17.18
C LYS A 248 2.19 0.99 -16.60
N TYR A 249 2.56 -0.05 -15.85
CA TYR A 249 3.89 -0.24 -15.28
C TYR A 249 4.73 -1.28 -16.02
N LEU A 250 4.12 -2.03 -16.94
CA LEU A 250 4.75 -3.14 -17.63
C LEU A 250 5.33 -2.72 -18.97
N THR A 251 6.44 -3.34 -19.38
CA THR A 251 6.92 -3.23 -20.75
C THR A 251 6.09 -4.13 -21.68
N ARG A 252 6.21 -3.92 -23.00
CA ARG A 252 5.58 -4.81 -23.99
C ARG A 252 5.98 -6.29 -23.78
N ARG A 253 7.25 -6.54 -23.45
CA ARG A 253 7.76 -7.89 -23.19
C ARG A 253 7.12 -8.51 -21.94
N ASP A 254 6.86 -7.71 -20.91
CA ASP A 254 6.19 -8.18 -19.71
C ASP A 254 4.73 -8.55 -20.02
N LEU A 255 4.04 -7.78 -20.85
CA LEU A 255 2.68 -8.11 -21.30
C LEU A 255 2.66 -9.42 -22.10
N GLU A 256 3.59 -9.60 -23.05
CA GLU A 256 3.74 -10.85 -23.81
C GLU A 256 4.02 -12.05 -22.88
N ASN A 257 4.86 -11.87 -21.85
CA ASN A 257 5.11 -12.90 -20.85
C ASN A 257 3.86 -13.23 -20.01
N LEU A 258 3.06 -12.21 -19.68
CA LEU A 258 1.82 -12.37 -18.91
C LEU A 258 0.75 -13.12 -19.72
N GLU A 259 0.61 -12.82 -21.02
CA GLU A 259 -0.27 -13.54 -21.96
C GLU A 259 0.10 -15.02 -22.05
N MET A 260 1.40 -15.34 -21.99
CA MET A 260 1.90 -16.72 -21.96
C MET A 260 1.86 -17.35 -20.56
N LEU A 261 1.36 -16.65 -19.54
CA LEU A 261 1.38 -17.06 -18.13
C LEU A 261 2.77 -17.53 -17.69
N LYS A 262 3.81 -16.79 -18.07
CA LYS A 262 5.18 -17.08 -17.62
C LYS A 262 5.33 -16.70 -16.14
N PRO A 263 5.73 -17.62 -15.26
CA PRO A 263 5.81 -17.33 -13.83
C PRO A 263 6.84 -16.23 -13.53
N PRO A 264 6.59 -15.37 -12.53
CA PRO A 264 7.57 -14.40 -12.06
C PRO A 264 8.81 -15.11 -11.49
N PRO A 265 9.97 -14.43 -11.48
CA PRO A 265 11.16 -14.95 -10.82
C PRO A 265 10.89 -15.21 -9.33
N ALA A 266 11.67 -16.10 -8.73
CA ALA A 266 11.70 -16.23 -7.28
C ALA A 266 12.11 -14.87 -6.64
N PRO A 267 11.57 -14.53 -5.45
CA PRO A 267 12.01 -13.36 -4.70
C PRO A 267 13.50 -13.42 -4.33
#